data_AF-A0A099YDV0-F1
#
_entry.id   AF-A0A099YDV0-F1
#
_cell.length_a   1.000
_cell.length_b   1.000
_cell.length_c   1.000
_cell.angle_alpha   90.00
_cell.angle_beta   90.00
_cell.angle_gamma   90.00
#
_symmetry.space_group_name_H-M   'P 1'
#
loop_
_entity.id
_entity.type
_entity.pdbx_description
1 polymer ?
#
loop_
_entity_poly.entity_id
_entity_poly.type
_entity_poly.pdbx_seq_one_letter_code
_entity_poly.pdbx_strand_id
1 'polypeptide(L)' 'MTKELEHQLRLERSRVDKRADELVAFLDIQREHQTVSDAQLSLAETQFMLLETYYVLINRRIKDLKRKRG' A
#
# COMPACT_ATOMS: atom_id res chain seq x y z
N MET A 1 -0.91 -1.84 -25.45
CA MET A 1 -1.83 -2.11 -24.32
C MET A 1 -1.11 -2.61 -23.07
N THR A 2 -0.33 -3.70 -23.12
CA THR A 2 0.33 -4.28 -21.93
C THR A 2 1.38 -3.35 -21.29
N LYS A 3 2.04 -2.47 -22.06
CA LYS A 3 3.05 -1.52 -21.54
C LYS A 3 2.41 -0.37 -20.75
N GLU A 4 1.27 0.12 -21.22
CA GLU A 4 0.49 1.15 -20.53
C GLU A 4 -0.04 0.65 -19.19
N LEU A 5 -0.66 -0.54 -19.18
CA LEU A 5 -1.13 -1.15 -17.93
C LEU A 5 0.01 -1.40 -16.93
N GLU A 6 1.17 -1.85 -17.40
CA GLU A 6 2.35 -2.04 -16.52
C GLU A 6 2.84 -0.71 -15.94
N HIS A 7 2.84 0.37 -16.72
CA HIS A 7 3.19 1.70 -16.25
C HIS A 7 2.22 2.20 -15.18
N GLN A 8 0.90 2.09 -15.43
CA GLN A 8 -0.15 2.47 -14.49
C GLN A 8 -0.02 1.70 -13.16
N LEU A 9 0.21 0.39 -13.22
CA LEU A 9 0.41 -0.42 -12.01
C LEU A 9 1.66 -0.03 -11.23
N ARG A 10 2.74 0.40 -11.89
CA ARG A 10 3.95 0.90 -11.19
C ARG A 10 3.69 2.23 -10.49
N LEU A 11 2.95 3.14 -11.14
CA LEU A 11 2.54 4.40 -10.52
C LEU A 11 1.64 4.16 -9.32
N GLU A 12 0.67 3.26 -9.46
CA GLU A 12 -0.22 2.88 -8.39
C GLU A 12 0.53 2.25 -7.22
N ARG A 13 1.45 1.31 -7.49
CA ARG A 13 2.34 0.74 -6.48
C ARG A 13 3.08 1.83 -5.69
N SER A 14 3.66 2.81 -6.38
CA SER A 14 4.39 3.91 -5.72
C SER A 14 3.47 4.78 -4.86
N ARG A 15 2.21 4.95 -5.23
CA ARG A 15 1.22 5.67 -4.40
C ARG A 15 0.83 4.87 -3.16
N VAL A 16 0.68 3.55 -3.29
CA VAL A 16 0.38 2.65 -2.16
C VAL A 16 1.54 2.63 -1.17
N ASP A 17 2.77 2.51 -1.68
CA ASP A 17 4.02 2.54 -0.90
C ASP A 17 4.10 3.81 -0.05
N LYS A 18 3.96 4.98 -0.70
CA LYS A 18 3.96 6.28 -0.01
C LYS A 18 2.88 6.40 1.07
N ARG A 19 1.67 5.92 0.79
CA ARG A 19 0.57 5.94 1.77
C ARG A 19 0.82 5.00 2.94
N ALA A 20 1.45 3.85 2.70
CA ALA A 20 1.85 2.94 3.76
C ALA A 20 2.89 3.60 4.66
N ASP A 21 3.91 4.27 4.09
CA ASP A 21 4.91 5.01 4.86
C ASP A 21 4.29 6.12 5.72
N GLU A 22 3.37 6.90 5.15
CA GLU A 22 2.63 7.95 5.88
C GLU A 22 1.83 7.36 7.06
N LEU A 23 1.23 6.19 6.87
CA LEU A 23 0.43 5.52 7.88
C LEU A 23 1.29 4.88 8.97
N VAL A 24 2.46 4.32 8.63
CA VAL A 24 3.46 3.85 9.60
C VAL A 24 3.91 5.00 10.47
N ALA A 25 4.29 6.14 9.88
CA ALA A 25 4.70 7.31 10.64
C ALA A 25 3.59 7.82 11.58
N PHE A 26 2.33 7.78 11.12
CA PHE A 26 1.18 8.10 11.96
C PHE A 26 1.03 7.12 13.14
N LEU A 27 1.09 5.81 12.87
CA LEU A 27 0.95 4.77 13.91
C LEU A 27 2.08 4.83 14.95
N ASP A 28 3.31 5.12 14.52
CA ASP A 28 4.46 5.30 15.42
C ASP A 28 4.23 6.46 16.39
N ILE A 29 3.73 7.61 15.89
CA ILE A 29 3.37 8.76 16.74
C ILE A 29 2.27 8.37 17.75
N GLN A 30 1.25 7.62 17.30
CA GLN A 30 0.17 7.18 18.20
C GLN A 30 0.64 6.21 19.27
N ARG A 31 1.67 5.41 18.99
CA ARG A 31 2.25 4.49 19.97
C ARG A 31 2.94 5.21 21.13
N GLU A 32 3.53 6.38 20.87
CA GLU A 32 4.24 7.17 21.87
C GLU A 32 3.32 8.12 22.64
N HIS A 33 2.33 8.71 21.96
CA HIS A 33 1.56 9.84 22.50
C HIS A 33 0.04 9.65 22.49
N GLN A 34 -0.47 8.52 21.97
CA GLN A 34 -1.88 8.19 21.76
C GLN A 34 -2.83 9.41 21.81
N THR A 35 -2.92 10.12 20.69
CA THR A 35 -3.70 11.37 20.55
C THR A 35 -5.07 11.15 19.91
N VAL A 36 -5.33 9.94 19.40
CA VAL A 36 -6.61 9.52 18.81
C VAL A 36 -7.31 8.45 19.65
N SER A 37 -8.60 8.25 19.41
CA SER A 37 -9.37 7.18 20.05
C SER A 37 -8.92 5.79 19.58
N ASP A 38 -9.17 4.76 20.40
CA ASP A 38 -8.88 3.36 20.06
C ASP A 38 -9.55 2.93 18.75
N ALA A 39 -10.76 3.43 18.47
CA ALA A 39 -11.46 3.14 17.22
C ALA A 39 -10.75 3.74 15.99
N GLN A 40 -10.19 4.95 16.12
CA GLN A 40 -9.40 5.57 15.06
C GLN A 40 -8.06 4.87 14.87
N LEU A 41 -7.42 4.43 15.96
CA LEU A 41 -6.19 3.66 15.90
C LEU A 41 -6.41 2.31 15.20
N SER A 42 -7.44 1.56 15.59
CA SER A 42 -7.80 0.28 14.98
C SER A 42 -8.16 0.43 13.49
N LEU A 43 -8.82 1.53 13.12
CA LEU A 43 -9.08 1.84 11.72
C LEU A 43 -7.78 2.08 10.93
N ALA A 44 -6.84 2.84 11.50
CA ALA A 44 -5.54 3.10 10.88
C ALA A 44 -4.72 1.82 10.71
N GLU A 45 -4.68 0.94 11.71
CA GLU A 45 -4.03 -0.38 11.61
C GLU A 45 -4.67 -1.24 10.51
N THR A 46 -6.00 -1.25 10.43
CA THR A 46 -6.73 -1.98 9.38
C THR A 46 -6.41 -1.43 7.99
N GLN A 47 -6.36 -0.10 7.84
CA GLN A 47 -5.98 0.54 6.58
C GLN A 47 -4.56 0.17 6.17
N PHE A 48 -3.62 0.08 7.11
CA PHE A 48 -2.25 -0.35 6.85
C PHE A 48 -2.21 -1.78 6.30
N MET A 49 -2.87 -2.73 6.97
CA MET A 49 -2.95 -4.12 6.51
C MET A 49 -3.55 -4.25 5.10
N LEU A 50 -4.57 -3.44 4.79
CA LEU A 50 -5.18 -3.41 3.46
C LEU A 50 -4.24 -2.85 2.40
N LEU A 51 -3.48 -1.81 2.71
CA LEU A 51 -2.47 -1.25 1.80
C LEU A 51 -1.35 -2.26 1.52
N GLU A 52 -0.84 -2.95 2.53
CA GLU A 52 0.17 -4.01 2.35
C GLU A 52 -0.35 -5.15 1.47
N THR A 53 -1.56 -5.62 1.74
CA THR A 53 -2.21 -6.66 0.92
C THR A 53 -2.33 -6.19 -0.52
N TYR A 54 -2.74 -4.94 -0.74
CA TYR A 54 -2.90 -4.40 -2.08
C TYR A 54 -1.56 -4.26 -2.81
N TYR A 55 -0.52 -3.81 -2.12
CA TYR A 55 0.84 -3.72 -2.65
C TYR A 55 1.35 -5.07 -3.18
N VAL A 56 1.12 -6.15 -2.42
CA VAL A 56 1.47 -7.51 -2.83
C VAL A 56 0.72 -7.91 -4.10
N LEU A 57 -0.57 -7.61 -4.20
CA LEU A 57 -1.38 -7.91 -5.38
C LEU A 57 -0.89 -7.16 -6.62
N ILE A 58 -0.56 -5.87 -6.51
CA ILE A 58 0.00 -5.09 -7.61
C ILE A 58 1.32 -5.69 -8.10
N ASN A 59 2.23 -6.03 -7.17
CA ASN A 59 3.51 -6.64 -7.53
C ASN A 59 3.34 -7.99 -8.25
N ARG A 60 2.41 -8.82 -7.77
CA ARG A 60 2.07 -10.08 -8.44
C ARG A 60 1.54 -9.83 -9.85
N ARG A 61 0.65 -8.85 -10.02
CA ARG A 61 0.10 -8.51 -11.33
C ARG A 61 1.17 -8.02 -12.30
N ILE A 62 2.08 -7.16 -11.85
CA ILE A 62 3.23 -6.70 -12.66
C ILE A 62 4.09 -7.91 -13.09
N LYS A 63 4.35 -8.86 -12.18
CA LYS A 63 5.11 -10.09 -12.49
C LYS A 63 4.41 -10.94 -13.55
N ASP A 64 3.09 -11.11 -13.44
CA ASP A 64 2.30 -11.87 -14.41
C ASP A 64 2.30 -11.22 -15.80
N LEU A 65 2.22 -9.88 -15.86
CA LEU A 65 2.32 -9.14 -17.13
C LEU A 65 3.69 -9.29 -17.80
N LYS A 66 4.76 -9.38 -17.01
CA LYS A 66 6.13 -9.65 -17.52
C LYS A 66 6.26 -11.06 -18.07
N ARG A 67 5.67 -12.06 -17.40
CA ARG A 67 5.71 -13.47 -17.83
C ARG A 67 4.97 -13.71 -19.14
N LYS A 68 3.84 -13.04 -19.38
CA LYS A 68 3.08 -13.15 -20.64
C LYS A 68 3.79 -12.54 -21.87
N ARG A 69 4.94 -11.89 -21.67
CA ARG A 69 5.76 -11.31 -22.76
C ARG A 69 6.95 -12.17 -23.16
N GLY A 70 7.28 -13.22 -22.40
CA GLY A 70 8.22 -14.27 -22.80
C GLY A 70 7.45 -15.45 -23.37
#